data_AF-G7KIP9-F1
#
_entry.id   AF-G7KIP9-F1
#
_cell.length_a   1.000
_cell.length_b   1.000
_cell.length_c   1.000
_cell.angle_alpha   90.00
_cell.angle_beta   90.00
_cell.angle_gamma   90.00
#
_symmetry.space_group_name_H-M   'P 1'
#
loop_
_entity.id
_entity.type
_entity.pdbx_description
1 polymer ?
#
loop_
_entity_poly.entity_id
_entity_poly.type
_entity_poly.pdbx_seq_one_letter_code
_entity_poly.pdbx_strand_id
1 'polypeptide(L)' 'MAKVSNFVCIMILFLALFFITMNDAARFECREDSHCVTRIKCVLPRKPECRNYACGCYDSNKYR' A
#
# COMPACT_ATOMS: atom_id res chain seq x y z
N MET A 1 -17.43 -4.87 -37.64
CA MET A 1 -17.63 -3.98 -36.47
C MET A 1 -17.63 -4.73 -35.14
N ALA A 2 -18.27 -5.91 -35.00
CA ALA A 2 -18.30 -6.70 -33.76
C ALA A 2 -16.92 -7.02 -33.15
N LYS A 3 -15.90 -7.30 -33.98
CA LYS A 3 -14.51 -7.54 -33.53
C LYS A 3 -13.88 -6.33 -32.82
N VAL A 4 -14.16 -5.12 -33.30
CA VAL A 4 -13.63 -3.88 -32.71
C VAL A 4 -14.31 -3.61 -31.37
N SER A 5 -15.63 -3.80 -31.32
CA SER A 5 -16.42 -3.69 -30.08
C SER A 5 -15.92 -4.64 -28.99
N ASN A 6 -15.59 -5.89 -29.35
CA ASN A 6 -15.06 -6.86 -28.38
C ASN A 6 -13.67 -6.48 -27.88
N PHE A 7 -12.82 -5.94 -28.75
CA PHE A 7 -11.48 -5.50 -28.35
C PHE A 7 -11.54 -4.32 -27.37
N VAL A 8 -12.41 -3.33 -27.65
CA VAL A 8 -12.65 -2.20 -26.75
C VAL A 8 -13.19 -2.68 -25.40
N CYS A 9 -14.12 -3.63 -25.39
CA CYS A 9 -14.69 -4.17 -24.16
C CYS A 9 -13.64 -4.86 -23.29
N ILE A 10 -12.76 -5.66 -23.90
CA ILE A 10 -11.63 -6.30 -23.20
C ILE A 10 -10.67 -5.24 -22.62
N MET A 11 -10.33 -4.21 -23.39
CA MET A 11 -9.46 -3.13 -22.91
C MET A 11 -10.07 -2.38 -21.72
N ILE A 12 -11.38 -2.11 -21.75
CA ILE A 12 -12.08 -1.48 -20.62
C ILE A 12 -12.01 -2.37 -19.37
N LEU A 13 -12.23 -3.68 -19.52
CA LEU A 13 -12.13 -4.63 -18.39
C LEU A 13 -10.72 -4.67 -17.81
N PHE A 14 -9.69 -4.73 -18.66
CA PHE A 14 -8.30 -4.69 -18.21
C PHE A 14 -7.97 -3.39 -17.46
N LEU A 15 -8.39 -2.24 -18.00
CA LEU A 15 -8.19 -0.96 -17.34
C LEU A 15 -8.94 -0.89 -16.01
N ALA A 16 -10.18 -1.37 -15.95
CA ALA A 16 -10.97 -1.39 -14.71
C ALA A 16 -10.28 -2.25 -13.63
N LEU A 17 -9.83 -3.45 -13.98
CA LEU A 17 -9.08 -4.33 -13.07
C LEU A 17 -7.77 -3.68 -12.61
N PHE A 18 -7.04 -3.05 -13.52
CA PHE A 18 -5.79 -2.35 -13.21
C PHE A 18 -6.00 -1.16 -12.26
N PHE A 19 -7.05 -0.37 -12.46
CA PHE A 19 -7.36 0.75 -11.57
C PHE A 19 -7.77 0.28 -10.18
N ILE A 20 -8.51 -0.83 -10.06
CA ILE A 20 -8.89 -1.40 -8.76
C ILE A 20 -7.65 -1.83 -7.97
N THR A 21 -6.72 -2.55 -8.61
CA THR A 21 -5.50 -3.04 -7.93
C THR A 21 -4.55 -1.90 -7.56
N MET A 22 -4.41 -0.88 -8.42
CA MET A 22 -3.62 0.32 -8.13
C MET A 22 -4.20 1.14 -6.98
N ASN A 23 -5.53 1.30 -6.92
CA ASN A 23 -6.18 2.08 -5.87
C ASN A 23 -6.09 1.39 -4.50
N ASP A 24 -6.11 0.07 -4.45
CA ASP A 24 -5.90 -0.68 -3.21
C ASP A 24 -4.43 -0.60 -2.74
N ALA A 25 -3.48 -0.69 -3.68
CA ALA A 25 -2.06 -0.49 -3.38
C ALA A 25 -1.75 0.93 -2.87
N ALA A 26 -2.47 1.94 -3.32
CA ALA A 26 -2.32 3.33 -2.88
C ALA A 26 -2.82 3.60 -1.46
N ARG A 27 -3.61 2.69 -0.86
CA ARG A 27 -4.13 2.85 0.51
C ARG A 27 -3.11 2.50 1.58
N PHE A 28 -2.07 1.74 1.23
CA PHE A 28 -1.07 1.29 2.18
C PHE A 28 0.04 2.32 2.32
N GLU A 29 0.16 2.92 3.51
CA GLU A 29 1.21 3.89 3.81
C GLU A 29 2.59 3.22 3.86
N CYS A 30 2.62 1.97 4.33
CA CYS A 30 3.82 1.17 4.45
C CYS A 30 3.53 -0.33 4.23
N ARG A 31 4.58 -1.08 3.86
CA ARG A 31 4.56 -2.56 3.81
C ARG A 31 5.62 -3.17 4.71
N GLU A 32 6.63 -2.39 5.05
CA GLU A 32 7.79 -2.79 5.84
C GLU A 32 8.21 -1.61 6.74
N ASP A 33 8.80 -1.89 7.89
CA ASP A 33 9.28 -0.88 8.84
C ASP A 33 10.27 0.11 8.21
N SER A 34 11.05 -0.37 7.24
CA SER A 34 12.02 0.43 6.47
C SER A 34 11.37 1.64 5.78
N HIS A 35 10.11 1.52 5.35
CA HIS A 35 9.34 2.61 4.74
C HIS A 35 9.01 3.71 5.75
N CYS A 36 8.88 3.36 7.03
CA CYS A 36 8.52 4.29 8.10
C CYS A 36 9.72 5.06 8.65
N VAL A 37 10.91 4.46 8.63
CA VAL A 37 12.17 5.10 9.07
C VAL A 37 12.44 6.41 8.32
N THR A 38 12.07 6.49 7.05
CA THR A 38 12.27 7.69 6.21
C THR A 38 11.18 8.73 6.38
N ARG A 39 10.00 8.36 6.91
CA ARG A 39 8.81 9.23 6.99
C ARG A 39 8.58 9.82 8.37
N ILE A 40 8.81 9.05 9.43
CA ILE A 40 8.51 9.46 10.80
C ILE A 40 9.74 9.35 11.69
N LYS A 41 9.89 10.32 12.60
CA LYS A 41 10.92 10.28 13.65
C LYS A 41 10.25 9.97 14.98
N CYS A 42 10.64 8.86 15.59
CA CYS A 42 10.15 8.47 16.91
C CYS A 42 11.10 8.94 18.01
N VAL A 43 10.54 9.33 19.16
CA VAL A 43 11.33 9.60 20.37
C VAL A 43 11.69 8.27 21.02
N LEU A 44 12.95 8.10 21.39
CA LEU A 44 13.44 6.93 22.13
C LEU A 44 12.61 6.71 23.42
N PRO A 45 12.27 5.45 23.78
CA PRO A 45 12.75 4.18 23.24
C PRO A 45 11.95 3.64 22.04
N ARG A 46 10.94 4.38 21.55
CA ARG A 46 10.02 3.90 20.51
C ARG A 46 10.70 3.89 19.15
N LYS A 47 10.40 2.87 18.34
CA LYS A 47 10.89 2.71 16.97
C LYS A 47 9.75 2.88 15.97
N PRO A 48 10.03 3.42 14.78
CA PRO A 48 9.07 3.46 13.69
C PRO A 48 8.85 2.04 13.17
N GLU A 49 7.60 1.56 13.20
CA GLU A 49 7.20 0.26 12.65
C GLU A 49 5.99 0.44 11.73
N CYS A 50 5.86 -0.47 10.79
CA CYS A 50 4.72 -0.60 9.91
C CYS A 50 3.74 -1.62 10.48
N ARG A 51 2.59 -1.17 10.96
CA ARG A 51 1.52 -2.05 11.46
C ARG A 51 0.22 -1.73 10.77
N ASN A 52 -0.48 -2.76 10.29
CA ASN A 52 -1.73 -2.61 9.52
C ASN A 52 -1.59 -1.61 8.37
N TYR A 53 -0.43 -1.63 7.70
CA TYR A 53 -0.09 -0.74 6.59
C TYR A 53 -0.05 0.76 6.93
N ALA A 54 0.05 1.12 8.22
CA ALA A 54 0.24 2.48 8.70
C ALA A 54 1.56 2.60 9.47
N CYS A 55 2.23 3.74 9.32
CA CYS A 55 3.47 4.01 10.06
C CYS A 55 3.15 4.52 11.47
N GLY A 56 3.75 3.91 12.49
CA GLY A 56 3.57 4.34 13.87
C GLY A 56 4.82 4.15 14.72
N CYS A 57 4.86 4.81 15.87
CA CYS A 57 5.94 4.64 16.85
C CYS A 57 5.54 3.61 17.90
N TYR A 58 6.20 2.46 17.91
CA TYR A 58 5.91 1.36 18.81
C TYR A 58 7.12 1.04 19.68
N ASP A 59 6.85 0.42 20.84
CA ASP A 59 7.90 -0.01 21.74
C ASP A 59 8.35 -1.41 21.35
N SER A 60 9.59 -1.55 20.89
CA SER A 60 10.14 -2.85 20.49
C SER A 60 10.28 -3.82 21.66
N ASN A 61 10.15 -3.36 22.90
CA ASN A 61 10.29 -4.16 24.12
C ASN A 61 8.96 -4.61 24.74
N LYS A 62 7.79 -4.25 24.17
CA LYS A 62 6.49 -4.61 24.78
C LYS A 62 6.13 -6.10 24.66
N TYR A 63 6.89 -6.88 23.88
CA TYR A 63 6.63 -8.30 23.61
C TYR A 63 7.83 -9.23 23.91
N ARG A 64 8.84 -8.75 24.66
CA ARG A 64 9.96 -9.59 25.11
C ARG A 64 9.82 -9.97 26.58
#